data_AF-A0A8I0ZRN6-F1
#
_entry.id   AF-A0A8I0ZRN6-F1
#
_cell.length_a   1.000
_cell.length_b   1.000
_cell.length_c   1.000
_cell.angle_alpha   90.00
_cell.angle_beta   90.00
_cell.angle_gamma   90.00
#
_symmetry.space_group_name_H-M   'P 1'
#
loop_
_entity.id
_entity.type
_entity.pdbx_description
1 polymer ?
#
loop_
_entity_poly.entity_id
_entity_poly.type
_entity_poly.pdbx_seq_one_letter_code
_entity_poly.pdbx_strand_id
1 'polypeptide(L)'
;MRYTVRVINTDASMPQGEALLDAVGTAFARLRRRTMQAPVDPPVGPKDLKRNLVLNIVDEATEVDTEMTVGGLADHLLVDPSVASRMVSDCISHGYLIRAASQQDGRRTVLHLTEEGTALLSRFRHQQRQAFEYITRDWPEAERLEFARLLLKYSDSTAKLPAPGTSNRPPLPPVA
;
A
#
# COMPACT_ATOMS: atom_id res chain seq x y z
N MET A 1 -10.65 -20.47 38.14
CA MET A 1 -9.41 -19.73 37.84
C MET A 1 -9.75 -18.68 36.78
N ARG A 2 -9.99 -17.42 37.19
CA ARG A 2 -10.47 -16.34 36.31
C ARG A 2 -9.27 -15.48 35.93
N TYR A 3 -8.94 -15.41 34.64
CA TYR A 3 -7.93 -14.47 34.13
C TYR A 3 -8.57 -13.09 34.03
N THR A 4 -8.16 -12.18 34.90
CA THR A 4 -8.49 -10.75 34.79
C THR A 4 -7.63 -10.15 33.68
N VAL A 5 -8.24 -9.85 32.53
CA VAL A 5 -7.60 -9.03 31.50
C VAL A 5 -7.41 -7.63 32.09
N ARG A 6 -6.15 -7.26 32.32
CA ARG A 6 -5.77 -5.91 32.75
C ARG A 6 -6.10 -4.97 31.59
N VAL A 7 -7.14 -4.16 31.74
CA VAL A 7 -7.36 -2.99 30.88
C VAL A 7 -6.18 -2.07 31.13
N ILE A 8 -5.24 -2.03 30.18
CA ILE A 8 -4.13 -1.07 30.20
C ILE A 8 -4.74 0.26 29.81
N ASN A 9 -5.05 1.08 30.79
CA ASN A 9 -5.47 2.45 30.60
C ASN A 9 -4.30 3.20 29.92
N THR A 10 -4.42 3.51 28.62
CA THR A 10 -3.32 4.04 27.80
C THR A 10 -3.45 5.56 27.56
N ASP A 11 -4.14 6.28 28.45
CA ASP A 11 -4.28 7.74 28.31
C ASP A 11 -3.11 8.53 28.90
N ALA A 12 -2.25 7.90 29.71
CA ALA A 12 -1.13 8.56 30.37
C ALA A 12 0.22 8.17 29.74
N SER A 13 0.50 8.70 28.53
CA SER A 13 1.85 8.99 27.96
C SER A 13 1.81 9.12 26.42
N MET A 14 0.75 9.71 25.86
CA MET A 14 0.79 10.09 24.45
C MET A 14 1.55 11.42 24.32
N PRO A 15 2.57 11.51 23.45
CA PRO A 15 3.22 12.78 23.17
C PRO A 15 2.19 13.81 22.68
N GLN A 16 2.40 15.09 22.97
CA GLN A 16 1.52 16.18 22.57
C GLN A 16 2.28 17.19 21.70
N GLY A 17 1.55 17.99 20.90
CA GLY A 17 2.15 19.03 20.06
C GLY A 17 3.17 18.49 19.06
N GLU A 18 4.31 19.16 18.90
CA GLU A 18 5.38 18.75 17.98
C GLU A 18 5.95 17.36 18.31
N ALA A 19 6.02 16.98 19.59
CA ALA A 19 6.51 15.67 19.99
C ALA A 19 5.63 14.51 19.49
N LEU A 20 4.33 14.76 19.25
CA LEU A 20 3.45 13.79 18.59
C LEU A 20 3.80 13.61 17.13
N LEU A 21 4.16 14.70 16.44
CA LEU A 21 4.60 14.67 15.05
C LEU A 21 5.93 13.91 14.91
N ASP A 22 6.88 14.14 15.83
CA ASP A 22 8.15 13.41 15.86
C ASP A 22 7.96 11.91 16.07
N ALA A 23 6.94 11.51 16.83
CA ALA A 23 6.64 10.11 17.10
C ALA A 23 6.08 9.35 15.87
N VAL A 24 5.54 10.06 14.87
CA VAL A 24 4.89 9.47 13.69
C VAL A 24 5.85 8.55 12.91
N GLY A 25 7.09 8.98 12.68
CA GLY A 25 8.06 8.17 11.94
C GLY A 25 8.38 6.83 12.62
N THR A 26 8.50 6.85 13.96
CA THR A 26 8.71 5.64 14.76
C THR A 26 7.46 4.75 14.75
N ALA A 27 6.26 5.34 14.81
CA ALA A 27 5.01 4.61 14.70
C ALA A 27 4.89 3.89 13.34
N PHE A 28 5.23 4.53 12.23
CA PHE A 28 5.26 3.90 10.90
C PHE A 28 6.24 2.73 10.82
N ALA A 29 7.45 2.88 11.36
CA ALA A 29 8.43 1.79 11.36
C ALA A 29 7.92 0.55 12.12
N ARG A 30 7.26 0.77 13.26
CA ARG A 30 6.63 -0.30 14.07
C ARG A 30 5.44 -0.92 13.36
N LEU A 31 4.57 -0.08 12.78
CA LEU A 31 3.40 -0.52 12.02
C LEU A 31 3.84 -1.38 10.83
N ARG A 32 4.78 -0.91 10.01
CA ARG A 32 5.30 -1.67 8.86
C ARG A 32 5.83 -3.04 9.27
N ARG A 33 6.55 -3.14 10.39
CA ARG A 33 7.08 -4.41 10.90
C ARG A 33 5.95 -5.35 11.40
N ARG A 34 4.96 -4.82 12.13
CA ARG A 34 3.91 -5.63 12.76
C ARG A 34 2.75 -5.97 11.82
N THR A 35 2.39 -5.11 10.88
CA THR A 35 1.34 -5.39 9.89
C THR A 35 1.75 -6.54 8.96
N MET A 36 3.05 -6.71 8.69
CA MET A 36 3.58 -7.91 8.00
C MET A 36 3.50 -9.21 8.83
N GLN A 37 3.14 -9.12 10.12
CA GLN A 37 3.05 -10.24 11.06
C GLN A 37 1.63 -10.38 11.64
N ALA A 38 0.66 -9.59 11.15
CA ALA A 38 -0.71 -9.67 11.63
C ALA A 38 -1.26 -11.08 11.35
N PRO A 39 -1.85 -11.76 12.34
CA PRO A 39 -2.51 -13.03 12.12
C PRO A 39 -3.81 -12.75 11.36
N VAL A 40 -3.74 -12.91 10.05
CA VAL A 40 -4.89 -12.83 9.17
C VAL A 40 -5.04 -14.17 8.48
N ASP A 41 -6.27 -14.68 8.42
CA ASP A 41 -6.59 -16.02 7.95
C ASP A 41 -7.27 -15.96 6.57
N PRO A 42 -6.70 -16.60 5.52
CA PRO A 42 -5.43 -17.32 5.49
C PRO A 42 -4.21 -16.38 5.46
N PRO A 43 -3.04 -16.85 5.93
CA PRO A 43 -1.82 -16.04 5.97
C PRO A 43 -1.36 -15.65 4.57
N VAL A 44 -0.99 -14.38 4.41
CA VAL A 44 -0.41 -13.86 3.16
C VAL A 44 1.05 -14.26 3.05
N GLY A 45 1.40 -14.96 1.98
CA GLY A 45 2.79 -15.26 1.67
C GLY A 45 3.55 -14.00 1.20
N PRO A 46 4.88 -13.91 1.41
CA PRO A 46 5.70 -12.81 0.89
C PRO A 46 5.60 -12.62 -0.63
N LYS A 47 5.34 -13.69 -1.39
CA LYS A 47 5.12 -13.63 -2.84
C LYS A 47 3.77 -12.99 -3.18
N ASP A 48 2.76 -13.20 -2.36
CA ASP A 48 1.42 -12.66 -2.59
C ASP A 48 1.36 -11.17 -2.31
N LEU A 49 2.19 -10.65 -1.38
CA LEU A 49 2.36 -9.20 -1.18
C LEU A 49 2.91 -8.50 -2.42
N LYS A 50 3.94 -9.08 -3.05
CA LYS A 50 4.55 -8.49 -4.25
C LYS A 50 3.57 -8.48 -5.42
N ARG A 51 2.79 -9.56 -5.58
CA ARG A 51 1.73 -9.64 -6.59
C ARG A 51 0.63 -8.62 -6.29
N ASN A 52 0.16 -8.56 -5.05
CA ASN A 52 -0.85 -7.60 -4.62
C ASN A 52 -0.44 -6.16 -4.95
N LEU A 53 0.82 -5.78 -4.72
CA LEU A 53 1.31 -4.45 -5.09
C LEU A 53 1.16 -4.17 -6.60
N VAL A 54 1.56 -5.11 -7.46
CA VAL A 54 1.39 -4.98 -8.92
C VAL A 54 -0.09 -4.86 -9.28
N LEU A 55 -0.94 -5.71 -8.71
CA LEU A 55 -2.36 -5.70 -9.01
C LEU A 55 -3.03 -4.40 -8.58
N ASN A 56 -2.69 -3.83 -7.42
CA ASN A 56 -3.26 -2.54 -6.98
C ASN A 56 -2.91 -1.42 -7.96
N ILE A 57 -1.67 -1.34 -8.46
CA ILE A 57 -1.27 -0.31 -9.41
C ILE A 57 -2.04 -0.43 -10.74
N VAL A 58 -2.28 -1.67 -11.20
CA VAL A 58 -3.09 -1.90 -12.41
C VAL A 58 -4.57 -1.56 -12.17
N ASP A 59 -5.11 -1.89 -10.99
CA ASP A 59 -6.49 -1.58 -10.58
C ASP A 59 -6.71 -0.06 -10.50
N GLU A 60 -5.81 0.65 -9.80
CA GLU A 60 -5.85 2.11 -9.65
C GLU A 60 -5.83 2.82 -11.01
N ALA A 61 -4.99 2.36 -11.95
CA ALA A 61 -4.96 2.92 -13.30
C ALA A 61 -6.28 2.69 -14.05
N THR A 62 -6.90 1.52 -13.85
CA THR A 62 -8.20 1.18 -14.44
C THR A 62 -9.32 2.05 -13.89
N GLU A 63 -9.32 2.34 -12.58
CA GLU A 63 -10.33 3.21 -11.94
C GLU A 63 -10.32 4.64 -12.49
N VAL A 64 -9.17 5.13 -12.97
CA VAL A 64 -9.02 6.46 -13.59
C VAL A 64 -8.91 6.42 -15.12
N ASP A 65 -9.38 5.34 -15.75
CA ASP A 65 -9.40 5.12 -17.20
C ASP A 65 -8.04 5.35 -17.90
N THR A 66 -6.97 4.93 -17.23
CA THR A 66 -5.59 5.06 -17.70
C THR A 66 -5.01 3.68 -18.04
N GLU A 67 -4.48 3.56 -19.25
CA GLU A 67 -3.84 2.33 -19.71
C GLU A 67 -2.51 2.07 -18.98
N MET A 68 -2.43 0.96 -18.23
CA MET A 68 -1.21 0.56 -17.55
C MET A 68 -0.31 -0.27 -18.46
N THR A 69 0.93 0.17 -18.67
CA THR A 69 1.96 -0.59 -19.41
C THR A 69 3.01 -1.16 -18.47
N VAL A 70 3.86 -2.08 -18.95
CA VAL A 70 5.01 -2.57 -18.14
C VAL A 70 5.98 -1.44 -17.79
N GLY A 71 6.17 -0.48 -18.72
CA GLY A 71 7.00 0.70 -18.47
C GLY A 71 6.40 1.59 -17.40
N GLY A 72 5.10 1.91 -17.52
CA GLY A 72 4.39 2.68 -16.50
C GLY A 72 4.42 2.01 -15.13
N LEU A 73 4.25 0.68 -15.09
CA LEU A 73 4.38 -0.07 -13.84
C LEU A 73 5.79 0.05 -13.23
N ALA A 74 6.85 0.05 -14.04
CA ALA A 74 8.22 0.23 -13.58
C ALA A 74 8.41 1.61 -12.92
N ASP A 75 7.83 2.65 -13.52
CA ASP A 75 7.86 4.02 -13.00
C ASP A 75 7.10 4.11 -11.66
N HIS A 76 5.89 3.54 -11.57
CA HIS A 76 5.11 3.49 -10.33
C HIS A 76 5.82 2.73 -9.20
N LEU A 77 6.53 1.65 -9.53
CA LEU A 77 7.25 0.81 -8.57
C LEU A 77 8.65 1.34 -8.22
N LEU A 78 9.16 2.32 -8.97
CA LEU A 78 10.54 2.83 -8.85
C LEU A 78 11.58 1.71 -8.98
N VAL A 79 11.40 0.83 -9.98
CA VAL A 79 12.28 -0.30 -10.27
C VAL A 79 12.68 -0.30 -11.74
N ASP A 80 13.77 -1.01 -12.07
CA ASP A 80 14.16 -1.18 -13.47
C ASP A 80 13.08 -1.89 -14.30
N PRO A 81 12.92 -1.57 -15.60
CA PRO A 81 11.98 -2.25 -16.49
C PRO A 81 12.11 -3.77 -16.50
N SER A 82 13.35 -4.29 -16.34
CA SER A 82 13.59 -5.73 -16.27
C SER A 82 13.03 -6.38 -15.00
N VAL A 83 12.96 -5.64 -13.88
CA VAL A 83 12.38 -6.10 -12.61
C VAL A 83 10.86 -6.06 -12.72
N ALA A 84 10.29 -4.95 -13.20
CA ALA A 84 8.86 -4.83 -13.44
C ALA A 84 8.36 -5.91 -14.39
N SER A 85 9.06 -6.16 -15.50
CA SER A 85 8.69 -7.22 -16.45
C SER A 85 8.69 -8.61 -15.79
N ARG A 86 9.62 -8.90 -14.88
CA ARG A 86 9.63 -10.18 -14.15
C ARG A 86 8.44 -10.31 -13.20
N MET A 87 8.08 -9.23 -12.51
CA MET A 87 6.91 -9.21 -11.62
C MET A 87 5.61 -9.38 -12.40
N VAL A 88 5.50 -8.73 -13.56
CA VAL A 88 4.35 -8.88 -14.48
C VAL A 88 4.26 -10.31 -15.00
N SER A 89 5.37 -10.88 -15.48
CA SER A 89 5.39 -12.27 -15.96
C SER A 89 5.00 -13.26 -14.87
N ASP A 90 5.40 -13.04 -13.61
CA ASP A 90 4.95 -13.85 -12.48
C ASP A 90 3.43 -13.70 -12.23
N CYS A 91 2.87 -12.49 -12.33
CA CYS A 91 1.42 -12.31 -12.18
C CYS A 91 0.63 -12.96 -13.33
N ILE A 92 1.14 -12.87 -14.56
CA ILE A 92 0.53 -13.52 -15.74
C ILE A 92 0.59 -15.04 -15.61
N SER A 93 1.73 -15.61 -15.16
CA SER A 93 1.88 -17.06 -15.04
C SER A 93 0.96 -17.67 -13.97
N HIS A 94 0.51 -16.87 -13.00
CA HIS A 94 -0.48 -17.27 -11.99
C HIS A 94 -1.93 -16.88 -12.39
N GLY A 95 -2.12 -16.34 -13.60
CA GLY A 95 -3.44 -16.02 -14.14
C GLY A 95 -4.08 -14.76 -13.55
N TYR A 96 -3.32 -13.86 -12.92
CA TYR A 96 -3.86 -12.63 -12.32
C TYR A 96 -3.87 -11.41 -13.25
N LEU A 97 -3.02 -11.45 -14.28
CA LEU A 97 -2.91 -10.40 -15.28
C LEU A 97 -2.95 -11.01 -16.68
N ILE A 98 -3.42 -10.20 -17.63
CA ILE A 98 -3.30 -10.46 -19.05
C ILE A 98 -2.68 -9.25 -19.76
N ARG A 99 -2.04 -9.52 -20.89
CA ARG A 99 -1.58 -8.50 -21.84
C ARG A 99 -2.66 -8.29 -22.89
N ALA A 100 -3.00 -7.05 -23.18
CA ALA A 100 -3.88 -6.68 -24.29
C ALA A 100 -3.22 -5.61 -25.17
N ALA A 101 -3.76 -5.43 -26.38
CA ALA A 101 -3.41 -4.29 -27.21
C ALA A 101 -4.07 -3.03 -26.63
N SER A 102 -3.29 -1.95 -26.56
CA SER A 102 -3.83 -0.63 -26.20
C SER A 102 -4.93 -0.23 -27.19
N GLN A 103 -6.01 0.35 -26.66
CA GLN A 103 -7.09 0.94 -27.44
C GLN A 103 -6.67 2.29 -28.04
N GLN A 104 -5.69 2.96 -27.42
CA GLN A 104 -5.17 4.25 -27.89
C GLN A 104 -4.08 4.09 -28.95
N ASP A 105 -3.25 3.05 -28.85
CA ASP A 105 -2.15 2.75 -29.76
C ASP A 105 -1.90 1.24 -29.82
N GLY A 106 -2.43 0.56 -30.85
CA GLY A 106 -2.32 -0.90 -30.98
C GLY A 106 -0.88 -1.44 -31.07
N ARG A 107 0.14 -0.59 -31.18
CA ARG A 107 1.56 -1.01 -31.08
C ARG A 107 2.02 -1.19 -29.63
N ARG A 108 1.26 -0.67 -28.66
CA ARG A 108 1.54 -0.79 -27.24
C ARG A 108 0.82 -1.98 -26.63
N THR A 109 1.47 -2.58 -25.65
CA THR A 109 0.88 -3.62 -24.81
C THR A 109 0.55 -3.06 -23.45
N VAL A 110 -0.70 -3.24 -23.04
CA VAL A 110 -1.24 -2.82 -21.74
C VAL A 110 -1.58 -4.04 -20.89
N LEU A 111 -1.71 -3.82 -19.59
CA LEU A 111 -1.99 -4.82 -18.59
C LEU A 111 -3.42 -4.65 -18.09
N HIS A 112 -4.16 -5.75 -18.00
CA HIS A 112 -5.47 -5.80 -17.34
C HIS A 112 -5.50 -6.88 -16.29
N LEU A 113 -6.29 -6.65 -15.25
CA LEU A 113 -6.67 -7.69 -14.29
C LEU A 113 -7.54 -8.73 -14.97
N THR A 114 -7.33 -9.99 -14.59
CA THR A 114 -8.29 -11.07 -14.83
C THR A 114 -9.32 -11.12 -13.70
N GLU A 115 -10.35 -11.95 -13.85
CA GLU A 115 -11.30 -12.24 -12.77
C GLU A 115 -10.58 -12.78 -11.52
N GLU A 116 -9.58 -13.64 -11.69
CA GLU A 116 -8.76 -14.17 -10.60
C GLU A 116 -7.90 -13.09 -9.94
N GLY A 117 -7.38 -12.14 -10.72
CA GLY A 117 -6.65 -10.98 -10.22
C GLY A 117 -7.51 -10.08 -9.35
N THR A 118 -8.72 -9.75 -9.83
CA THR A 118 -9.72 -8.98 -9.08
C THR A 118 -10.17 -9.72 -7.81
N ALA A 119 -10.35 -11.04 -7.88
CA ALA A 119 -10.66 -11.85 -6.72
C ALA A 119 -9.51 -11.85 -5.69
N LEU A 120 -8.25 -11.89 -6.13
CA LEU A 120 -7.10 -11.79 -5.23
C LEU A 120 -7.07 -10.43 -4.52
N LEU A 121 -7.25 -9.32 -5.25
CA LEU A 121 -7.34 -7.98 -4.66
C LEU A 121 -8.45 -7.89 -3.60
N SER A 122 -9.62 -8.43 -3.91
CA SER A 122 -10.76 -8.43 -3.00
C SER A 122 -10.46 -9.18 -1.70
N ARG A 123 -9.77 -10.33 -1.78
CA ARG A 123 -9.31 -11.08 -0.60
C ARG A 123 -8.36 -10.24 0.25
N PHE A 124 -7.38 -9.57 -0.37
CA PHE A 124 -6.44 -8.70 0.34
C PHE A 124 -7.14 -7.52 1.03
N ARG A 125 -8.09 -6.86 0.34
CA ARG A 125 -8.89 -5.77 0.91
C ARG A 125 -9.71 -6.24 2.12
N HIS A 126 -10.35 -7.40 2.02
CA HIS A 126 -11.08 -8.01 3.13
C HIS A 126 -10.18 -8.32 4.32
N GLN A 127 -9.00 -8.86 4.04
CA GLN A 127 -8.00 -9.21 5.05
C GLN A 127 -7.46 -7.98 5.78
N GLN A 128 -7.14 -6.91 5.04
CA GLN A 128 -6.73 -5.64 5.63
C GLN A 128 -7.83 -5.04 6.50
N ARG A 129 -9.09 -5.13 6.04
CA ARG A 129 -10.25 -4.74 6.86
C ARG A 129 -10.26 -5.52 8.17
N GLN A 130 -10.25 -6.86 8.13
CA GLN A 130 -10.26 -7.70 9.34
C GLN A 130 -9.11 -7.35 10.31
N ALA A 131 -7.90 -7.12 9.78
CA ALA A 131 -6.76 -6.70 10.59
C ALA A 131 -7.02 -5.34 11.26
N PHE A 132 -7.56 -4.36 10.53
CA PHE A 132 -7.95 -3.06 11.09
C PHE A 132 -8.98 -3.23 12.21
N GLU A 133 -10.04 -4.03 11.99
CA GLU A 133 -11.07 -4.28 12.99
C GLU A 133 -10.50 -4.97 14.23
N TYR A 134 -9.57 -5.92 14.06
CA TYR A 134 -8.92 -6.60 15.17
C TYR A 134 -8.02 -5.67 15.98
N ILE A 135 -7.20 -4.83 15.32
CA ILE A 135 -6.28 -3.89 15.98
C ILE A 135 -7.05 -2.83 16.78
N THR A 136 -8.21 -2.41 16.27
CA THR A 136 -9.03 -1.34 16.85
C THR A 136 -10.19 -1.84 17.70
N ARG A 137 -10.28 -3.15 17.96
CA ARG A 137 -11.44 -3.78 18.61
C ARG A 137 -11.73 -3.27 20.02
N ASP A 138 -10.70 -2.82 20.72
CA ASP A 138 -10.75 -2.37 22.12
C ASP A 138 -10.79 -0.83 22.21
N TRP A 139 -10.89 -0.13 21.07
CA TRP A 139 -10.97 1.34 21.02
C TRP A 139 -12.42 1.82 21.12
N PRO A 140 -12.68 3.03 21.63
CA PRO A 140 -13.96 3.69 21.48
C PRO A 140 -14.36 3.79 20.00
N GLU A 141 -15.65 3.58 19.69
CA GLU A 141 -16.15 3.59 18.31
C GLU A 141 -15.84 4.90 17.57
N ALA A 142 -16.00 6.03 18.25
CA ALA A 142 -15.69 7.35 17.70
C ALA A 142 -14.22 7.48 17.30
N GLU A 143 -13.28 6.99 18.12
CA GLU A 143 -11.84 7.01 17.83
C GLU A 143 -11.49 6.08 16.67
N ARG A 144 -12.12 4.91 16.60
CA ARG A 144 -11.92 3.96 15.50
C ARG A 144 -12.36 4.55 14.16
N LEU A 145 -13.54 5.17 14.12
CA LEU A 145 -14.05 5.81 12.90
C LEU A 145 -13.22 7.03 12.51
N GLU A 146 -12.82 7.84 13.48
CA GLU A 146 -11.98 9.00 13.24
C GLU A 146 -10.59 8.60 12.74
N PHE A 147 -9.99 7.55 13.31
CA PHE A 147 -8.73 7.01 12.83
C PHE A 147 -8.84 6.48 11.40
N ALA A 148 -9.90 5.74 11.05
CA ALA A 148 -10.13 5.30 9.68
C ALA A 148 -10.21 6.50 8.71
N ARG A 149 -10.96 7.54 9.08
CA ARG A 149 -11.09 8.77 8.29
C ARG A 149 -9.75 9.50 8.11
N LEU A 150 -8.97 9.62 9.18
CA LEU A 150 -7.65 10.26 9.15
C LEU A 150 -6.63 9.45 8.36
N LEU A 151 -6.70 8.11 8.43
CA LEU A 151 -5.84 7.22 7.66
C LEU A 151 -6.10 7.35 6.16
N LEU A 152 -7.38 7.40 5.74
CA LEU A 152 -7.76 7.66 4.35
C LEU A 152 -7.27 9.03 3.90
N LYS A 153 -7.55 10.09 4.68
CA LYS A 153 -7.05 11.44 4.39
C LYS A 153 -5.53 11.50 4.26
N TYR A 154 -4.80 10.79 5.12
CA TYR A 154 -3.34 10.71 5.08
C TYR A 154 -2.88 9.99 3.81
N SER A 155 -3.49 8.86 3.47
CA SER A 155 -3.22 8.09 2.24
C SER A 155 -3.43 8.95 1.00
N ASP A 156 -4.57 9.61 0.86
CA ASP A 156 -4.86 10.47 -0.29
C ASP A 156 -3.90 11.66 -0.39
N SER A 157 -3.47 12.18 0.76
CA SER A 157 -2.50 13.27 0.81
C SER A 157 -1.10 12.86 0.34
N THR A 158 -0.78 11.56 0.26
CA THR A 158 0.50 11.10 -0.30
C THR A 158 0.67 11.41 -1.77
N ALA A 159 -0.43 11.62 -2.52
CA ALA A 159 -0.37 12.09 -3.90
C ALA A 159 0.29 13.48 -4.05
N LYS A 160 0.41 14.24 -2.95
CA LYS A 160 1.12 15.53 -2.91
C LYS A 160 2.62 15.38 -2.73
N LEU A 161 3.12 14.17 -2.45
CA LEU A 161 4.55 13.95 -2.29
C LEU A 161 5.25 14.15 -3.64
N PRO A 162 6.39 14.85 -3.64
CA PRO A 162 7.19 14.98 -4.85
C PRO A 162 7.68 13.60 -5.30
N ALA A 163 7.74 13.39 -6.61
CA ALA A 163 8.34 12.18 -7.16
C ALA A 163 9.81 12.06 -6.66
N PRO A 164 10.28 10.84 -6.35
CA PRO A 164 11.66 10.65 -5.94
C PRO A 164 12.60 11.19 -7.03
N GLY A 165 13.47 12.13 -6.66
CA GLY A 165 14.41 12.79 -7.58
C GLY A 165 14.02 14.19 -8.04
N THR A 166 12.79 14.67 -7.79
CA THR A 166 12.43 16.09 -8.00
C THR A 166 12.73 16.94 -6.77
N SER A 167 13.84 16.66 -6.07
CA SER A 167 14.33 17.61 -5.07
C SER A 167 14.84 18.82 -5.83
N ASN A 168 14.15 19.95 -5.68
CA ASN A 168 14.68 21.28 -5.93
C ASN A 168 15.87 21.51 -4.98
N ARG A 169 17.00 20.86 -5.28
CA ARG A 169 18.27 21.06 -4.58
C ARG A 169 18.90 22.28 -5.24
N PRO A 170 19.02 23.43 -4.56
CA PRO A 170 19.79 24.53 -5.12
C PRO A 170 21.20 24.03 -5.48
N PRO A 171 21.76 24.48 -6.62
CA PRO A 171 23.06 24.01 -7.08
C PRO A 171 24.09 24.19 -5.97
N LEU A 172 24.95 23.17 -5.79
CA LEU A 172 26.06 23.26 -4.85
C LEU A 172 26.91 24.49 -5.24
N PRO A 173 27.31 25.34 -4.27
CA PRO A 173 28.21 26.44 -4.57
C PRO A 173 29.51 25.87 -5.16
N PRO A 174 30.16 26.59 -6.09
CA PRO A 174 31.41 26.14 -6.68
C PRO A 174 32.44 25.92 -5.56
N VAL A 175 33.08 24.75 -5.60
CA VAL A 175 34.22 24.45 -4.73
C VAL A 175 35.35 25.38 -5.14
N ALA A 176 35.82 26.18 -4.18
CA ALA A 176 36.94 27.11 -4.35
C ALA A 176 38.28 26.38 -4.56
#